data_AF-A0ABC9QUB3-F1
#
_entry.id   AF-A0ABC9QUB3-F1
#
_cell.length_a   1.000
_cell.length_b   1.000
_cell.length_c   1.000
_cell.angle_alpha   90.00
_cell.angle_beta   90.00
_cell.angle_gamma   90.00
#
_symmetry.space_group_name_H-M   'P 1'
#
loop_
_entity.id
_entity.type
_entity.pdbx_description
1 polymer ?
#
loop_
_entity_poly.entity_id
_entity_poly.type
_entity_poly.pdbx_seq_one_letter_code
_entity_poly.pdbx_strand_id
1 'polypeptide(L)'
;MKVIKSEFIVKGYKDGNCYFITKNENENFNVYQLFCDVNKDMTVKDIKNVLPYLKILPDVEVIVSIPIPNGDVKAFLLLHNVDIQKMNMFRIRLDDEQIIA
;
A
#
# COMPACT_ATOMS: atom_id res chain seq x y z
N MET A 1 12.67 6.46 -3.93
CA MET A 1 11.33 6.19 -3.38
C MET A 1 10.32 6.73 -4.38
N LYS A 2 9.37 5.92 -4.84
CA LYS A 2 8.33 6.34 -5.78
C LYS A 2 7.23 7.10 -5.04
N VAL A 3 6.71 8.17 -5.62
CA VAL A 3 5.50 8.86 -5.12
C VAL A 3 4.31 8.30 -5.90
N ILE A 4 3.26 7.87 -5.19
CA ILE A 4 2.05 7.38 -5.83
C ILE A 4 1.25 8.55 -6.39
N LYS A 5 1.00 8.52 -7.70
CA LYS A 5 0.09 9.40 -8.41
C LYS A 5 -1.14 8.58 -8.80
N SER A 6 -2.06 8.39 -7.85
CA SER A 6 -3.34 7.73 -8.12
C SER A 6 -4.45 8.68 -7.70
N GLU A 7 -5.39 8.93 -8.59
CA GLU A 7 -6.60 9.71 -8.29
C GLU A 7 -7.56 8.94 -7.36
N PHE A 8 -7.29 7.65 -7.15
CA PHE A 8 -8.08 6.79 -6.28
C PHE A 8 -7.20 6.23 -5.17
N ILE A 9 -7.35 6.81 -3.98
CA ILE A 9 -6.68 6.33 -2.77
C ILE A 9 -7.76 6.05 -1.71
N VAL A 10 -7.98 4.78 -1.42
CA VAL A 10 -8.82 4.38 -0.28
C VAL A 10 -7.91 4.11 0.90
N LYS A 11 -8.23 4.68 2.06
CA LYS A 11 -7.57 4.35 3.31
C LYS A 11 -8.44 3.35 4.07
N GLY A 12 -7.83 2.28 4.56
CA GLY A 12 -8.52 1.26 5.35
C GLY A 12 -7.78 0.96 6.63
N TYR A 13 -8.50 0.59 7.68
CA TYR A 13 -7.93 0.26 8.97
C TYR A 13 -8.33 -1.15 9.39
N LYS A 14 -7.38 -1.86 10.02
CA LYS A 14 -7.65 -3.16 10.65
C LYS A 14 -6.56 -3.52 11.64
N ASP A 15 -6.95 -3.96 12.84
CA ASP A 15 -6.04 -4.47 13.88
C ASP A 15 -4.87 -3.51 14.18
N GLY A 16 -5.16 -2.19 14.20
CA GLY A 16 -4.16 -1.14 14.42
C GLY A 16 -3.28 -0.81 13.20
N ASN A 17 -3.47 -1.47 12.07
CA ASN A 17 -2.75 -1.19 10.83
C ASN A 17 -3.55 -0.26 9.93
N CYS A 18 -2.83 0.61 9.23
CA CYS A 18 -3.37 1.51 8.22
C CYS A 18 -2.93 1.03 6.84
N TYR A 19 -3.90 0.86 5.94
CA TYR A 19 -3.71 0.43 4.57
C TYR A 19 -4.12 1.53 3.60
N PHE A 20 -3.42 1.58 2.46
CA PHE A 20 -3.77 2.43 1.34
C PHE A 20 -3.95 1.56 0.10
N ILE A 21 -5.10 1.69 -0.56
CA ILE A 21 -5.44 0.95 -1.77
C ILE A 21 -5.44 1.93 -2.92
N THR A 22 -4.67 1.62 -3.96
CA THR A 22 -4.50 2.50 -5.11
C THR A 22 -4.81 1.72 -6.39
N LYS A 23 -5.51 2.35 -7.33
CA LYS A 23 -5.72 1.75 -8.66
C LYS A 23 -4.50 2.04 -9.54
N ASN A 24 -4.00 1.01 -10.23
CA ASN A 24 -2.90 1.10 -11.19
C ASN A 24 -3.43 1.28 -12.63
N GLU A 25 -2.50 1.51 -13.57
CA GLU A 25 -2.82 1.78 -14.98
C GLU A 25 -3.57 0.63 -15.69
N ASN A 26 -3.42 -0.61 -15.19
CA ASN A 26 -4.07 -1.81 -15.72
C ASN A 26 -5.43 -2.10 -15.04
N GLU A 27 -6.00 -1.10 -14.37
CA GLU A 27 -7.22 -1.20 -13.57
C GLU A 27 -7.20 -2.18 -12.39
N ASN A 28 -6.04 -2.74 -12.07
CA ASN A 28 -5.83 -3.55 -10.88
C ASN A 28 -5.45 -2.67 -9.69
N PHE A 29 -5.35 -3.28 -8.51
CA PHE A 29 -5.13 -2.59 -7.25
C PHE A 29 -3.81 -2.99 -6.61
N ASN A 30 -3.12 -2.01 -6.04
CA ASN A 30 -2.02 -2.24 -5.11
C ASN A 30 -2.50 -1.89 -3.70
N VAL A 31 -2.03 -2.66 -2.71
CA VAL A 31 -2.25 -2.38 -1.30
C VAL A 31 -0.93 -2.08 -0.66
N TYR A 32 -0.85 -0.93 -0.02
CA TYR A 32 0.28 -0.49 0.78
C TYR A 32 -0.11 -0.45 2.25
N GLN A 33 0.83 -0.72 3.14
CA GLN A 33 0.64 -0.60 4.58
C GLN A 33 1.57 0.49 5.12
N LEU A 34 1.02 1.39 5.92
CA LEU A 34 1.78 2.45 6.58
C LEU A 34 2.81 1.83 7.54
N PHE A 35 4.00 2.44 7.60
CA PHE A 35 4.93 2.12 8.68
C PHE A 35 4.35 2.55 10.03
N CYS A 36 4.34 1.63 10.98
CA CYS A 36 4.04 1.86 12.39
C CYS A 36 5.31 1.68 13.23
N ASP A 37 5.25 1.99 14.52
CA ASP A 37 6.43 1.99 15.39
C ASP A 37 7.19 0.65 15.41
N VAL A 38 6.48 -0.46 15.22
CA VAL A 38 7.07 -1.81 15.21
C VAL A 38 7.87 -2.13 13.95
N ASN A 39 7.64 -1.43 12.84
CA ASN A 39 8.28 -1.73 11.55
C ASN A 39 8.91 -0.51 10.87
N LYS A 40 8.96 0.65 11.54
CA LYS A 40 9.47 1.92 11.01
C LYS A 40 10.89 1.85 10.42
N ASP A 41 11.71 0.92 10.91
CA ASP A 41 13.11 0.75 10.51
C ASP A 41 13.31 -0.41 9.51
N MET A 42 12.24 -1.07 9.05
CA MET A 42 12.35 -2.16 8.07
C MET A 42 12.88 -1.64 6.74
N THR A 43 13.87 -2.34 6.18
CA THR A 43 14.42 -2.05 4.86
C THR A 43 13.65 -2.79 3.76
N VAL A 44 13.84 -2.38 2.50
CA VAL A 44 13.31 -3.11 1.34
C VAL A 44 13.78 -4.58 1.32
N LYS A 45 15.03 -4.83 1.74
CA LYS A 45 15.58 -6.18 1.83
C LYS A 45 14.81 -7.03 2.85
N ASP A 46 14.51 -6.47 4.01
CA ASP A 46 13.75 -7.17 5.06
C ASP A 46 12.34 -7.48 4.58
N ILE A 47 11.67 -6.52 3.96
CA ILE A 47 10.33 -6.70 3.37
C ILE A 47 10.34 -7.79 2.31
N LYS A 48 11.31 -7.78 1.38
CA LYS A 48 11.44 -8.81 0.33
C LYS A 48 11.79 -10.20 0.88
N ASN A 49 12.39 -10.28 2.07
CA ASN A 49 12.62 -11.56 2.75
C ASN A 49 11.33 -12.12 3.35
N VAL A 50 10.48 -11.27 3.92
CA VAL A 50 9.17 -11.65 4.48
C VAL A 50 8.13 -11.92 3.38
N LEU A 51 8.19 -11.18 2.27
CA LEU A 51 7.26 -11.25 1.14
C LEU A 51 8.03 -11.60 -0.15
N PRO A 52 8.38 -12.88 -0.39
CA PRO A 52 9.28 -13.27 -1.47
C PRO A 52 8.80 -12.91 -2.88
N TYR A 53 7.49 -12.83 -3.11
CA TYR A 53 6.93 -12.43 -4.41
C TYR A 53 7.30 -10.99 -4.80
N LEU A 54 7.71 -10.14 -3.84
CA LEU A 54 8.19 -8.78 -4.13
C LEU A 54 9.63 -8.76 -4.66
N LYS A 55 10.38 -9.86 -4.60
CA LYS A 55 11.78 -9.91 -5.07
C LYS A 55 11.93 -9.56 -6.55
N ILE A 56 10.92 -9.85 -7.36
CA ILE A 56 10.89 -9.53 -8.79
C ILE A 56 10.67 -8.04 -9.06
N LEU A 57 10.17 -7.29 -8.09
CA LEU A 57 9.87 -5.87 -8.24
C LEU A 57 11.10 -5.03 -7.94
N PRO A 58 11.28 -3.88 -8.62
CA PRO A 58 12.35 -2.97 -8.29
C PRO A 58 12.12 -2.34 -6.91
N ASP A 59 13.20 -2.05 -6.18
CA ASP A 59 13.12 -1.58 -4.78
C ASP A 59 12.27 -0.31 -4.62
N VAL A 60 12.25 0.54 -5.65
CA VAL A 60 11.47 1.78 -5.67
C VAL A 60 9.96 1.58 -5.63
N GLU A 61 9.47 0.38 -5.96
CA GLU A 61 8.04 0.01 -5.90
C GLU A 61 7.65 -0.58 -4.54
N VAL A 62 8.63 -1.03 -3.76
CA VAL A 62 8.38 -1.74 -2.48
C VAL A 62 8.10 -0.76 -1.35
N ILE A 63 8.79 0.38 -1.30
CA ILE A 63 8.51 1.46 -0.35
C ILE A 63 8.20 2.73 -1.14
N VAL A 64 7.05 3.33 -0.86
CA VAL A 64 6.51 4.46 -1.60
C VAL A 64 6.13 5.61 -0.66
N SER A 65 6.09 6.82 -1.22
CA SER A 65 5.44 7.99 -0.62
C SER A 65 4.00 8.05 -1.12
N ILE A 66 3.05 8.19 -0.21
CA ILE A 66 1.63 8.38 -0.54
C ILE A 66 1.25 9.81 -0.14
N PRO A 67 0.84 10.66 -1.10
CA PRO A 67 0.38 12.01 -0.78
C PRO A 67 -0.99 11.94 -0.08
N ILE A 68 -1.12 12.72 0.98
CA ILE A 68 -2.37 12.92 1.74
C ILE A 68 -2.55 14.44 1.96
N PRO A 69 -3.76 14.93 2.32
CA PRO A 69 -4.01 16.37 2.44
C PRO A 69 -3.06 17.15 3.36
N ASN A 70 -2.43 16.48 4.34
CA ASN A 70 -1.53 17.09 5.32
C ASN A 70 -0.05 16.70 5.12
N GLY A 71 0.34 16.24 3.93
CA GLY A 71 1.72 15.92 3.58
C GLY A 71 1.87 14.52 2.98
N ASP A 72 3.05 13.93 3.15
CA ASP A 72 3.39 12.64 2.57
C ASP A 72 3.60 11.60 3.66
N VAL A 73 3.08 10.39 3.45
CA VAL A 73 3.32 9.25 4.34
C VAL A 73 4.07 8.14 3.63
N LYS A 74 4.98 7.47 4.35
CA LYS A 74 5.72 6.32 3.82
C LYS A 74 4.97 5.03 4.10
N ALA A 75 4.81 4.21 3.07
CA ALA A 75 4.16 2.92 3.15
C ALA A 75 4.93 1.87 2.36
N PHE A 76 4.80 0.60 2.75
CA PHE A 76 5.38 -0.51 2.00
C PHE A 76 4.31 -1.32 1.27
N LEU A 77 4.69 -1.89 0.14
CA LEU A 77 3.81 -2.69 -0.71
C LEU A 77 3.50 -4.02 -0.03
N LEU A 78 2.23 -4.24 0.27
CA LEU A 78 1.70 -5.47 0.86
C LEU A 78 1.07 -6.36 -0.20
N LEU A 79 0.35 -5.83 -1.19
CA LEU A 79 -0.21 -6.63 -2.28
C LEU A 79 -0.03 -5.90 -3.60
N HIS A 80 0.41 -6.61 -4.63
CA HIS A 80 0.72 -6.04 -5.94
C HIS A 80 -0.21 -6.61 -7.02
N ASN A 81 -0.77 -5.72 -7.84
CA ASN A 81 -1.55 -6.04 -9.03
C ASN A 81 -2.70 -7.03 -8.78
N VAL A 82 -3.53 -6.70 -7.79
CA VAL A 82 -4.68 -7.49 -7.34
C VAL A 82 -5.93 -7.13 -8.14
N ASP A 83 -6.67 -8.13 -8.63
CA ASP A 83 -7.93 -7.94 -9.33
C ASP A 83 -9.05 -7.40 -8.41
N ILE A 84 -10.11 -6.86 -9.02
CA ILE A 84 -11.23 -6.23 -8.29
C ILE A 84 -11.96 -7.19 -7.35
N GLN A 85 -12.08 -8.49 -7.67
CA GLN A 85 -12.80 -9.44 -6.83
C GLN A 85 -12.05 -9.67 -5.53
N LYS A 86 -10.74 -9.92 -5.63
CA LYS A 86 -9.87 -10.03 -4.46
C LYS A 86 -9.79 -8.74 -3.68
N MET A 87 -9.78 -7.60 -4.37
CA MET A 87 -9.76 -6.30 -3.69
C MET A 87 -11.04 -6.04 -2.90
N ASN A 88 -12.20 -6.37 -3.46
CA ASN A 88 -13.48 -6.25 -2.75
C ASN A 88 -13.51 -7.14 -1.51
N MET A 89 -13.04 -8.39 -1.61
CA MET A 89 -12.92 -9.27 -0.44
C MET A 89 -11.99 -8.71 0.64
N PHE A 90 -10.89 -8.08 0.24
CA PHE A 90 -9.98 -7.41 1.16
C PHE A 90 -10.67 -6.23 1.85
N ARG A 91 -11.32 -5.35 1.07
CA ARG A 91 -12.02 -4.15 1.57
C ARG A 91 -13.16 -4.44 2.54
N ILE A 92 -13.94 -5.51 2.32
CA ILE A 92 -15.03 -5.91 3.24
C ILE A 92 -14.51 -6.19 4.66
N ARG A 93 -13.21 -6.50 4.81
CA ARG A 93 -12.59 -6.78 6.10
C ARG A 93 -11.95 -5.56 6.75
N LEU A 94 -12.03 -4.38 6.12
CA LEU A 94 -11.45 -3.13 6.61
C LEU A 94 -12.57 -2.19 7.04
N ASP A 95 -12.29 -1.37 8.04
CA ASP A 95 -13.01 -0.11 8.21
C ASP A 95 -12.41 0.87 7.20
N ASP A 96 -13.14 1.24 6.14
CA ASP A 96 -12.60 2.05 5.04
C ASP A 96 -13.15 3.48 4.97
N GLU A 97 -12.27 4.42 4.61
CA GLU A 97 -12.55 5.82 4.33
C GLU A 97 -11.93 6.18 2.97
N GLN A 98 -12.72 6.74 2.06
CA GLN A 98 -12.18 7.26 0.81
C GLN A 98 -11.41 8.56 1.08
N ILE A 99 -10.17 8.62 0.61
CA ILE A 99 -9.38 9.86 0.61
C ILE A 99 -9.48 10.45 -0.80
N ILE A 100 -10.06 11.64 -0.89
CA ILE A 100 -9.94 12.47 -2.08
C ILE A 100 -8.60 13.20 -1.94
N ALA A 101 -7.63 12.84 -2.78
CA ALA A 101 -6.29 13.44 -2.83
C ALA A 101 -6.21 14.48 -3.94
#